data_AF-A0A7Y3X9R7-F1
#
_entry.id   AF-A0A7Y3X9R7-F1
#
_cell.length_a   1.000
_cell.length_b   1.000
_cell.length_c   1.000
_cell.angle_alpha   90.00
_cell.angle_beta   90.00
_cell.angle_gamma   90.00
#
_symmetry.space_group_name_H-M   'P 1'
#
loop_
_entity.id
_entity.type
_entity.pdbx_description
1 polymer ?
#
loop_
_entity_poly.entity_id
_entity_poly.type
_entity_poly.pdbx_seq_one_letter_code
_entity_poly.pdbx_strand_id
1 'polypeptide(L)'
;MNRERRQVDVSVNPERQTLSLTLPDDLDYRFRFLPPEIRPEHGTLVLTADKARFEEEIRRSRQDENAWPKLHYLWPQHPAIQWLEDKLLAQVARHSAPVLALPDTPEVAAAMPVGESVFLVSGLIPNRKAHPVIWRWFAVKTRQGRVVEVVPAESWLPTLPLDNRLPNRAQPVDMAPLEALRQPVIDATHAEMQAHQQAYTQTKQAELAEQLAALEALKGRQISQLTLQLESSGQAEHFKAARKEERLQRIERVFRDYETWVQDTLTIEPVPFIQIIAVLTRENDETPAQGTPA
;
A
#
# COMPACT_ATOMS: atom_id res chain seq x y z
N MET A 1 22.74 27.69 -10.81
CA MET A 1 21.79 28.83 -10.78
C MET A 1 21.01 28.72 -9.48
N ASN A 2 21.47 29.42 -8.44
CA ASN A 2 20.86 29.41 -7.11
C ASN A 2 19.50 30.11 -7.17
N ARG A 3 18.40 29.34 -7.14
CA ARG A 3 17.10 29.89 -6.73
C ARG A 3 17.13 29.97 -5.21
N GLU A 4 17.13 31.19 -4.68
CA GLU A 4 16.82 31.45 -3.29
C GLU A 4 15.54 30.69 -2.95
N ARG A 5 15.64 29.64 -2.12
CA ARG A 5 14.47 28.96 -1.59
C ARG A 5 13.73 29.98 -0.74
N ARG A 6 12.60 30.53 -1.22
CA ARG A 6 11.67 31.25 -0.35
C ARG A 6 11.40 30.35 0.84
N GLN A 7 11.81 30.80 2.02
CA GLN A 7 11.59 30.06 3.25
C GLN A 7 10.07 29.92 3.41
N VAL A 8 9.59 28.68 3.38
CA VAL A 8 8.16 28.40 3.52
C VAL A 8 7.80 28.70 4.97
N ASP A 9 7.17 29.86 5.20
CA ASP A 9 6.62 30.19 6.50
C ASP A 9 5.21 29.61 6.61
N VAL A 10 4.96 28.96 7.76
CA VAL A 10 3.70 28.29 8.08
C VAL A 10 3.22 28.80 9.42
N SER A 11 2.07 29.47 9.42
CA SER A 11 1.41 29.93 10.63
C SER A 11 0.13 29.13 10.83
N VAL A 12 0.03 28.46 11.98
CA VAL A 12 -1.16 27.69 12.39
C VAL A 12 -1.91 28.49 13.45
N ASN A 13 -3.19 28.73 13.23
CA ASN A 13 -4.11 29.28 14.23
C ASN A 13 -5.11 28.20 14.65
N PRO A 14 -4.89 27.52 15.79
CA PRO A 14 -5.75 26.43 16.27
C PRO A 14 -7.16 26.89 16.63
N GLU A 15 -7.31 28.05 17.27
CA GLU A 15 -8.61 28.60 17.69
C GLU A 15 -9.55 28.83 16.51
N ARG A 16 -8.95 29.21 15.37
CA ARG A 16 -9.65 29.54 14.12
C ARG A 16 -9.60 28.41 13.09
N GLN A 17 -9.01 27.26 13.43
CA GLN A 17 -8.75 26.14 12.53
C GLN A 17 -8.23 26.59 11.16
N THR A 18 -7.26 27.52 11.17
CA THR A 18 -6.72 28.15 9.96
C THR A 18 -5.23 27.86 9.84
N LEU A 19 -4.79 27.51 8.63
CA LEU A 19 -3.40 27.34 8.27
C LEU A 19 -3.04 28.36 7.19
N SER A 20 -2.04 29.20 7.45
CA SER A 20 -1.51 30.16 6.49
C SER A 20 -0.14 29.68 6.01
N LEU A 21 0.03 29.59 4.70
CA LEU A 21 1.22 29.08 4.04
C LEU A 21 1.72 30.10 3.01
N THR A 22 2.98 30.50 3.12
CA THR A 22 3.63 31.25 2.03
C THR A 22 3.83 30.32 0.84
N LEU A 23 3.34 30.67 -0.35
CA LEU A 23 3.45 29.77 -1.51
C LEU A 23 4.91 29.64 -1.98
N PRO A 24 5.49 28.43 -1.93
CA PRO A 24 6.73 28.15 -2.63
C PRO A 24 6.51 28.15 -4.16
N ASP A 25 7.59 28.36 -4.90
CA ASP A 25 7.57 28.49 -6.37
C ASP A 25 6.90 27.31 -7.10
N ASP A 26 7.04 26.10 -6.56
CA ASP A 26 6.49 24.88 -7.12
C ASP A 26 5.00 24.68 -6.82
N LEU A 27 4.52 25.13 -5.66
CA LEU A 27 3.09 25.20 -5.35
C LEU A 27 2.44 26.30 -6.20
N ASP A 28 3.05 27.48 -6.30
CA ASP A 28 2.56 28.59 -7.14
C ASP A 28 2.45 28.18 -8.61
N TYR A 29 3.40 27.37 -9.11
CA TYR A 29 3.34 26.81 -10.46
C TYR A 29 2.08 25.96 -10.70
N ARG A 30 1.59 25.21 -9.70
CA ARG A 30 0.36 24.41 -9.84
C ARG A 30 -0.89 25.28 -10.00
N PHE A 31 -0.94 26.41 -9.29
CA PHE A 31 -2.05 27.35 -9.41
C PHE A 31 -2.13 28.01 -10.79
N ARG A 32 -1.06 27.97 -11.62
CA ARG A 32 -1.12 28.46 -13.01
C ARG A 32 -2.03 27.64 -13.92
N PHE A 33 -2.33 26.40 -13.56
CA PHE A 33 -3.25 25.52 -14.32
C PHE A 33 -4.69 25.60 -13.80
N LEU A 34 -4.94 26.40 -12.77
CA LEU A 34 -6.25 26.65 -12.20
C LEU A 34 -6.77 28.03 -12.64
N PRO A 35 -8.08 28.27 -12.54
CA PRO A 35 -8.64 29.60 -12.73
C PRO A 35 -7.87 30.66 -11.93
N PRO A 36 -7.52 31.80 -12.54
CA PRO A 36 -6.66 32.81 -11.92
C PRO A 36 -7.25 33.39 -10.63
N GLU A 37 -8.57 33.35 -10.47
CA GLU A 37 -9.31 33.80 -9.29
C GLU A 37 -9.02 32.96 -8.04
N ILE A 38 -8.63 31.69 -8.23
CA ILE A 38 -8.29 30.76 -7.14
C ILE A 38 -6.86 31.01 -6.63
N ARG A 39 -6.03 31.73 -7.41
CA ARG A 39 -4.66 32.01 -7.04
C ARG A 39 -4.63 33.12 -5.98
N PRO A 40 -3.96 32.90 -4.84
CA PRO A 40 -3.91 33.90 -3.78
C PRO A 40 -3.15 35.17 -4.20
N GLU A 41 -3.79 36.32 -4.04
CA GLU A 41 -3.31 37.64 -4.50
C GLU A 41 -1.95 38.06 -3.91
N HIS A 42 -1.68 37.68 -2.66
CA HIS A 42 -0.48 38.11 -1.92
C HIS A 42 0.59 37.03 -1.78
N GLY A 43 0.47 35.91 -2.49
CA GLY A 43 1.40 34.79 -2.33
C GLY A 43 1.29 34.06 -0.98
N THR A 44 0.20 34.28 -0.25
CA THR A 44 -0.14 33.57 0.99
C THR A 44 -1.44 32.80 0.78
N LEU A 45 -1.38 31.48 0.92
CA LEU A 45 -2.54 30.60 0.88
C LEU A 45 -3.10 30.46 2.29
N VAL A 46 -4.39 30.74 2.46
CA VAL A 46 -5.09 30.57 3.74
C VAL A 46 -6.07 29.41 3.62
N LEU A 47 -5.82 28.34 4.35
CA LEU A 47 -6.62 27.11 4.39
C LEU A 47 -7.42 27.05 5.70
N THR A 48 -8.65 26.54 5.67
CA THR A 48 -9.46 26.27 6.86
C THR A 48 -10.00 24.86 6.88
N ALA A 49 -10.02 24.23 8.06
CA ALA A 49 -10.75 22.99 8.29
C ALA A 49 -12.20 23.24 8.77
N ASP A 50 -12.55 24.48 9.12
CA ASP A 50 -13.87 24.86 9.61
C ASP A 50 -14.84 25.06 8.43
N LYS A 51 -15.79 24.13 8.32
CA LYS A 51 -16.82 24.16 7.28
C LYS A 51 -17.76 25.35 7.41
N ALA A 52 -18.19 25.70 8.63
CA ALA A 52 -19.15 26.78 8.86
C ALA A 52 -18.55 28.13 8.46
N ARG A 53 -17.26 28.33 8.77
CA ARG A 53 -16.53 29.53 8.40
C ARG A 53 -16.27 29.63 6.90
N PHE A 54 -16.00 28.51 6.23
CA PHE A 54 -15.89 28.48 4.78
C PHE A 54 -17.22 28.80 4.09
N GLU A 55 -18.34 28.28 4.60
CA GLU A 55 -19.69 28.60 4.10
C GLU A 55 -20.04 30.09 4.27
N GLU A 56 -19.62 30.72 5.37
CA GLU A 56 -19.76 32.17 5.57
C GLU A 56 -18.97 32.96 4.52
N GLU A 57 -17.72 32.57 4.26
CA GLU A 57 -16.89 33.25 3.26
C GLU A 57 -17.43 33.06 1.83
N ILE A 58 -18.00 31.88 1.51
CA ILE A 58 -18.74 31.67 0.27
C ILE A 58 -19.95 32.60 0.18
N ARG A 59 -20.74 32.72 1.26
CA ARG A 59 -21.93 33.58 1.28
C ARG A 59 -21.55 35.03 1.05
N ARG A 60 -20.50 35.51 1.73
CA ARG A 60 -19.94 36.85 1.55
C ARG A 60 -19.48 37.09 0.11
N SER A 61 -18.74 36.13 -0.47
CA SER A 61 -18.20 36.26 -1.82
C SER A 61 -19.29 36.26 -2.90
N ARG A 62 -20.42 35.58 -2.66
CA ARG A 62 -21.59 35.61 -3.55
C ARG A 62 -22.34 36.94 -3.57
N GLN A 63 -22.13 37.81 -2.59
CA GLN A 63 -22.81 39.11 -2.52
C GLN A 63 -22.15 40.19 -3.40
N ASP A 64 -20.98 39.91 -3.97
CA ASP A 64 -20.17 40.86 -4.73
C ASP A 64 -19.71 40.19 -6.03
N GLU A 65 -20.05 40.75 -7.20
CA GLU A 65 -19.91 40.10 -8.52
C GLU A 65 -18.46 39.71 -8.87
N ASN A 66 -17.48 40.35 -8.24
CA ASN A 66 -16.05 40.11 -8.47
C ASN A 66 -15.30 39.56 -7.25
N ALA A 67 -16.00 39.16 -6.17
CA ALA A 67 -15.35 38.64 -4.99
C ALA A 67 -15.18 37.12 -5.05
N TRP A 68 -13.93 36.65 -4.93
CA TRP A 68 -13.62 35.24 -4.72
C TRP A 68 -13.32 34.97 -3.24
N PRO A 69 -13.70 33.80 -2.69
CA PRO A 69 -13.34 33.43 -1.33
C PRO A 69 -11.82 33.49 -1.13
N LYS A 70 -11.36 34.34 -0.20
CA LYS A 70 -9.93 34.43 0.15
C LYS A 70 -9.47 33.28 1.06
N LEU A 71 -10.43 32.49 1.53
CA LEU A 71 -10.25 31.32 2.37
C LEU A 71 -10.51 30.05 1.56
N HIS A 72 -9.59 29.10 1.61
CA HIS A 72 -9.72 27.81 0.94
C HIS A 72 -10.12 26.75 1.96
N TYR A 73 -11.01 25.84 1.58
CA TYR A 73 -11.29 24.67 2.42
C TYR A 73 -10.19 23.62 2.29
N LEU A 74 -9.74 23.11 3.43
CA LEU A 74 -8.74 22.07 3.53
C LEU A 74 -9.40 20.70 3.30
N TRP A 75 -9.54 20.31 2.04
CA TRP A 75 -9.98 18.96 1.65
C TRP A 75 -8.81 18.09 1.15
N PRO A 76 -8.94 16.75 1.12
CA PRO A 76 -7.87 15.84 0.71
C PRO A 76 -7.32 16.09 -0.70
N GLN A 77 -8.17 16.46 -1.66
CA GLN A 77 -7.76 16.72 -3.05
C GLN A 77 -7.30 18.16 -3.31
N HIS A 78 -6.96 18.95 -2.28
CA HIS A 78 -6.58 20.34 -2.47
C HIS A 78 -5.17 20.42 -3.09
N PRO A 79 -4.88 21.35 -4.02
CA PRO A 79 -3.56 21.44 -4.65
C PRO A 79 -2.39 21.52 -3.67
N ALA A 80 -2.60 22.19 -2.53
CA ALA A 80 -1.62 22.26 -1.44
C ALA A 80 -1.39 20.92 -0.73
N ILE A 81 -2.43 20.09 -0.57
CA ILE A 81 -2.31 18.75 0.00
C ILE A 81 -1.59 17.83 -0.99
N GLN A 82 -2.02 17.81 -2.25
CA GLN A 82 -1.35 17.02 -3.30
C GLN A 82 0.12 17.43 -3.47
N TRP A 83 0.42 18.73 -3.39
CA TRP A 83 1.80 19.21 -3.41
C TRP A 83 2.60 18.70 -2.21
N LEU A 84 2.02 18.69 -1.01
CA LEU A 84 2.67 18.17 0.17
C LEU A 84 2.93 16.66 0.04
N GLU A 85 1.93 15.89 -0.42
CA GLU A 85 2.07 14.46 -0.71
C GLU A 85 3.20 14.20 -1.70
N ASP A 86 3.23 14.93 -2.82
CA ASP A 86 4.29 14.79 -3.83
C ASP A 86 5.67 15.16 -3.27
N LYS A 87 5.74 16.15 -2.38
CA LYS A 87 7.00 16.53 -1.71
C LYS A 87 7.49 15.47 -0.74
N LEU A 88 6.57 14.82 -0.01
CA LEU A 88 6.91 13.72 0.88
C LEU A 88 7.35 12.50 0.07
N LEU A 89 6.63 12.16 -1.00
CA LEU A 89 6.98 11.05 -1.89
C LEU A 89 8.31 11.29 -2.63
N ALA A 90 8.58 12.52 -3.07
CA ALA A 90 9.83 12.85 -3.76
C ALA A 90 11.08 12.78 -2.87
N GLN A 91 10.92 12.84 -1.54
CA GLN A 91 12.04 12.67 -0.61
C GLN A 91 12.44 11.20 -0.41
N VAL A 92 11.56 10.25 -0.73
CA VAL A 92 11.86 8.82 -0.67
C VAL A 92 12.42 8.38 -2.03
N ALA A 93 13.68 7.94 -2.05
CA ALA A 93 14.29 7.45 -3.29
C ALA A 93 13.55 6.19 -3.79
N ARG A 94 13.44 6.04 -5.12
CA ARG A 94 12.85 4.82 -5.71
C ARG A 94 13.64 3.59 -5.26
N HIS A 95 12.92 2.50 -4.95
CA HIS A 95 13.50 1.25 -4.47
C HIS A 95 14.33 1.37 -3.18
N SER A 96 14.05 2.39 -2.36
CA SER A 96 14.62 2.53 -1.02
C SER A 96 13.53 2.40 0.03
N ALA A 97 13.90 1.89 1.20
CA ALA A 97 13.07 1.92 2.38
C ALA A 97 13.53 3.09 3.26
N PRO A 98 12.65 4.05 3.61
CA PRO A 98 13.00 5.11 4.56
C PRO A 98 13.31 4.53 5.93
N VAL A 99 14.25 5.17 6.62
CA VAL A 99 14.56 4.90 8.02
C VAL A 99 13.96 6.02 8.88
N LEU A 100 13.09 5.64 9.81
CA LEU A 100 12.49 6.53 10.78
C LEU A 100 13.25 6.40 12.09
N ALA A 101 14.01 7.44 12.42
CA ALA A 101 14.60 7.60 13.74
C ALA A 101 13.54 8.17 14.69
N LEU A 102 13.08 7.35 15.62
CA LEU A 102 12.12 7.74 16.63
C LEU A 102 12.84 8.40 17.82
N PRO A 103 12.31 9.52 18.33
CA PRO A 103 12.89 10.18 19.51
C PRO A 103 12.79 9.27 20.73
N ASP A 104 13.75 9.40 21.64
CA ASP A 104 13.79 8.65 22.90
C ASP A 104 12.76 9.21 23.90
N THR A 105 11.47 8.96 23.65
CA THR A 105 10.39 9.27 24.58
C THR A 105 10.00 8.02 25.38
N PRO A 106 9.40 8.16 26.58
CA PRO A 106 8.95 7.01 27.37
C PRO A 106 7.98 6.09 26.63
N GLU A 107 7.11 6.64 25.77
CA GLU A 107 6.17 5.82 24.99
C GLU A 107 6.89 5.01 23.90
N VAL A 108 7.87 5.62 23.21
CA VAL A 108 8.70 4.92 22.22
C VAL A 108 9.55 3.85 22.91
N ALA A 109 10.16 4.16 24.06
CA ALA A 109 10.96 3.22 24.82
C ALA A 109 10.17 2.01 25.35
N ALA A 110 8.86 2.18 25.59
CA ALA A 110 7.98 1.08 25.98
C ALA A 110 7.70 0.12 24.82
N ALA A 111 7.60 0.63 23.58
CA ALA A 111 7.33 -0.17 22.39
C ALA A 111 8.60 -0.74 21.73
N MET A 112 9.73 -0.02 21.85
CA MET A 112 11.03 -0.36 21.27
C MET A 112 12.16 -0.14 22.29
N PRO A 113 12.69 -1.23 22.87
CA PRO A 113 13.90 -1.23 23.69
C PRO A 113 15.13 -0.63 22.98
N VAL A 114 16.13 -0.24 23.78
CA VAL A 114 17.45 0.19 23.29
C VAL A 114 18.13 -0.93 22.47
N GLY A 115 18.73 -0.57 21.34
CA GLY A 115 19.39 -1.49 20.42
C GLY A 115 18.43 -2.34 19.59
N GLU A 116 17.13 -2.01 19.58
CA GLU A 116 16.11 -2.66 18.78
C GLU A 116 15.78 -1.83 17.54
N SER A 117 15.76 -2.49 16.38
CA SER A 117 15.28 -1.90 15.13
C SER A 117 14.18 -2.79 14.56
N VAL A 118 13.11 -2.16 14.07
CA VAL A 118 11.95 -2.88 13.54
C VAL A 118 11.80 -2.59 12.07
N PHE A 119 11.80 -3.64 11.26
CA PHE A 119 11.60 -3.56 9.82
C PHE A 119 10.13 -3.81 9.52
N LEU A 120 9.50 -2.85 8.85
CA LEU A 120 8.16 -3.02 8.30
C LEU A 120 8.29 -3.67 6.93
N VAL A 121 7.78 -4.89 6.80
CA VAL A 121 7.93 -5.71 5.59
C VAL A 121 6.55 -6.10 5.06
N SER A 122 6.33 -5.95 3.76
CA SER A 122 5.14 -6.46 3.08
C SER A 122 5.48 -7.73 2.32
N GLY A 123 4.69 -8.78 2.54
CA GLY A 123 4.78 -10.05 1.81
C GLY A 123 3.51 -10.26 0.97
N LEU A 124 3.71 -10.58 -0.31
CA LEU A 124 2.63 -10.80 -1.27
C LEU A 124 2.84 -12.12 -2.02
N ILE A 125 1.82 -12.98 -2.05
CA ILE A 125 1.77 -14.15 -2.94
C ILE A 125 0.56 -13.99 -3.86
N PRO A 126 0.76 -13.82 -5.17
CA PRO A 126 -0.31 -13.84 -6.13
C PRO A 126 -0.74 -15.28 -6.49
N ASN A 127 -1.93 -15.43 -7.06
CA ASN A 127 -2.26 -16.62 -7.84
C ASN A 127 -1.68 -16.54 -9.25
N ARG A 128 -1.84 -17.61 -10.04
CA ARG A 128 -1.38 -17.66 -11.44
C ARG A 128 -2.05 -16.64 -12.36
N LYS A 129 -3.07 -15.94 -11.88
CA LYS A 129 -3.74 -14.84 -12.57
C LYS A 129 -3.27 -13.46 -12.09
N ALA A 130 -2.15 -13.41 -11.37
CA ALA A 130 -1.56 -12.20 -10.79
C ALA A 130 -2.48 -11.46 -9.80
N HIS A 131 -3.50 -12.13 -9.24
CA HIS A 131 -4.31 -11.55 -8.18
C HIS A 131 -3.66 -11.77 -6.81
N PRO A 132 -3.56 -10.74 -5.96
CA PRO A 132 -2.96 -10.87 -4.63
C PRO A 132 -3.87 -11.72 -3.75
N VAL A 133 -3.44 -12.95 -3.43
CA VAL A 133 -4.24 -13.89 -2.63
C VAL A 133 -3.81 -13.85 -1.16
N ILE A 134 -2.51 -13.80 -0.92
CA ILE A 134 -1.94 -13.64 0.41
C ILE A 134 -1.21 -12.31 0.42
N TRP A 135 -1.72 -11.35 1.19
CA TRP A 135 -1.05 -10.09 1.43
C TRP A 135 -0.96 -9.87 2.93
N ARG A 136 0.27 -9.81 3.46
CA ARG A 136 0.55 -9.68 4.89
C ARG A 136 1.61 -8.63 5.13
N TRP A 137 1.47 -7.93 6.24
CA TRP A 137 2.43 -6.95 6.71
C TRP A 137 3.03 -7.45 8.02
N PHE A 138 4.34 -7.33 8.15
CA PHE A 138 5.08 -7.82 9.28
C PHE A 138 5.92 -6.71 9.88
N ALA A 139 5.98 -6.66 11.19
CA ALA A 139 6.98 -5.95 11.96
C ALA A 139 8.04 -6.96 12.41
N VAL A 140 9.19 -6.94 11.73
CA VAL A 140 10.32 -7.81 12.03
C VAL A 140 11.23 -7.10 13.02
N LYS A 141 11.21 -7.54 14.27
CA LYS A 141 12.01 -6.96 15.35
C LYS A 141 13.41 -7.56 15.32
N THR A 142 14.40 -6.69 15.35
CA THR A 142 15.81 -7.05 15.33
C THR A 142 16.52 -6.45 16.53
N ARG A 143 17.40 -7.22 17.18
CA ARG A 143 18.19 -6.76 18.31
C ARG A 143 19.58 -7.35 18.21
N GLN A 144 20.61 -6.54 18.49
CA GLN A 144 22.02 -6.96 18.42
C GLN A 144 22.40 -7.65 17.10
N GLY A 145 21.89 -7.13 15.98
CA GLY A 145 22.21 -7.66 14.64
C GLY A 145 21.55 -8.99 14.28
N ARG A 146 20.48 -9.40 14.99
CA ARG A 146 19.71 -10.62 14.67
C ARG A 146 18.21 -10.36 14.73
N VAL A 147 17.45 -11.12 13.95
CA VAL A 147 15.98 -11.16 14.06
C VAL A 147 15.61 -11.87 15.35
N VAL A 148 14.79 -11.22 16.16
CA VAL A 148 14.29 -11.75 17.44
C VAL A 148 12.89 -12.29 17.27
N GLU A 149 12.04 -11.55 16.56
CA GLU A 149 10.61 -11.84 16.47
C GLU A 149 10.05 -11.29 15.16
N VAL A 150 9.07 -12.00 14.58
CA VAL A 150 8.24 -11.52 13.49
C VAL A 150 6.80 -11.46 13.98
N VAL A 151 6.20 -10.28 13.98
CA VAL A 151 4.80 -10.09 14.39
C VAL A 151 3.99 -9.42 13.28
N PRO A 152 2.65 -9.59 13.24
CA PRO A 152 1.82 -8.81 12.35
C PRO A 152 2.02 -7.30 12.56
N ALA A 153 2.21 -6.55 11.48
CA ALA A 153 2.42 -5.11 11.59
C ALA A 153 1.21 -4.41 12.20
N GLU A 154 0.00 -4.90 11.92
CA GLU A 154 -1.27 -4.34 12.38
C GLU A 154 -1.45 -4.45 13.90
N SER A 155 -0.82 -5.44 14.55
CA SER A 155 -0.85 -5.57 16.00
C SER A 155 0.23 -4.75 16.69
N TRP A 156 1.36 -4.52 16.02
CA TRP A 156 2.49 -3.78 16.58
C TRP A 156 2.42 -2.27 16.36
N LEU A 157 2.02 -1.81 15.17
CA LEU A 157 1.97 -0.37 14.83
C LEU A 157 1.17 0.47 15.83
N PRO A 158 0.01 0.03 16.36
CA PRO A 158 -0.75 0.80 17.37
C PRO A 158 -0.01 1.00 18.70
N THR A 159 1.05 0.23 18.97
CA THR A 159 1.87 0.38 20.18
C THR A 159 2.79 1.60 20.11
N LEU A 160 3.05 2.10 18.90
CA LEU A 160 3.88 3.28 18.70
C LEU A 160 3.03 4.56 18.73
N PRO A 161 3.52 5.64 19.36
CA PRO A 161 2.83 6.93 19.43
C PRO A 161 2.96 7.73 18.12
N LEU A 162 2.66 7.11 16.96
CA LEU A 162 2.78 7.75 15.64
C LEU A 162 1.77 8.88 15.43
N ASP A 163 0.65 8.85 16.17
CA ASP A 163 -0.37 9.90 16.14
C ASP A 163 0.05 11.16 16.92
N ASN A 164 1.12 11.08 17.71
CA ASN A 164 1.63 12.20 18.49
C ASN A 164 2.71 12.95 17.69
N ARG A 165 2.98 14.21 18.07
CA ARG A 165 4.05 15.00 17.43
C ARG A 165 5.41 14.44 17.82
N LEU A 166 5.94 13.52 17.02
CA LEU A 166 7.32 13.05 17.12
C LEU A 166 8.21 14.00 16.31
N PRO A 167 8.99 14.89 16.95
CA PRO A 167 9.83 15.83 16.22
C PRO A 167 10.96 15.06 15.52
N ASN A 168 11.08 15.25 14.20
CA ASN A 168 12.24 14.78 13.45
C ASN A 168 13.42 15.73 13.71
N ARG A 169 14.44 15.27 14.45
CA ARG A 169 15.62 16.08 14.78
C ARG A 169 16.64 16.17 13.65
N ALA A 170 16.40 15.49 12.52
CA ALA A 170 17.28 15.42 11.35
C ALA A 170 18.71 15.01 11.72
N GLN A 171 18.86 14.17 12.74
CA GLN A 171 20.16 13.61 13.14
C GLN A 171 20.58 12.50 12.17
N PRO A 172 21.88 12.39 11.86
CA PRO A 172 22.38 11.31 11.03
C PRO A 172 22.22 9.97 11.77
N VAL A 173 21.68 8.98 11.07
CA VAL A 173 21.58 7.59 11.55
C VAL A 173 22.64 6.76 10.84
N ASP A 174 23.36 5.90 11.58
CA ASP A 174 24.24 4.93 10.96
C ASP A 174 23.43 3.84 10.25
N MET A 175 23.57 3.77 8.94
CA MET A 175 22.84 2.87 8.08
C MET A 175 23.50 1.49 7.97
N ALA A 176 24.81 1.39 8.23
CA ALA A 176 25.56 0.16 7.97
C ALA A 176 25.03 -1.06 8.76
N PRO A 177 24.68 -0.95 10.06
CA PRO A 177 24.09 -2.05 10.82
C PRO A 177 22.72 -2.47 10.27
N LEU A 178 21.90 -1.50 9.86
CA LEU A 178 20.55 -1.72 9.32
C LEU A 178 20.61 -2.39 7.94
N GLU A 179 21.58 -2.00 7.10
CA GLU A 179 21.77 -2.60 5.79
C GLU A 179 22.19 -4.07 5.85
N ALA A 180 23.02 -4.43 6.84
CA ALA A 180 23.45 -5.81 7.10
C ALA A 180 22.28 -6.72 7.54
N LEU A 181 21.26 -6.14 8.18
CA LEU A 181 20.07 -6.84 8.67
C LEU A 181 19.03 -7.15 7.57
N ARG A 182 19.17 -6.57 6.37
CA ARG A 182 18.21 -6.78 5.27
C ARG A 182 18.02 -8.24 4.91
N GLN A 183 19.11 -8.99 4.75
CA GLN A 183 19.02 -10.41 4.37
C GLN A 183 18.38 -11.26 5.49
N PRO A 184 18.83 -11.18 6.77
CA PRO A 184 18.14 -11.86 7.88
C PRO A 184 16.65 -11.54 7.98
N VAL A 185 16.25 -10.29 7.78
CA VAL A 185 14.85 -9.84 7.83
C VAL A 185 14.03 -10.44 6.69
N ILE A 186 14.58 -10.48 5.47
CA ILE A 186 13.93 -11.10 4.32
C ILE A 186 13.80 -12.61 4.53
N ASP A 187 14.84 -13.28 5.03
CA ASP A 187 14.83 -14.73 5.28
C ASP A 187 13.78 -15.11 6.34
N ALA A 188 13.70 -14.34 7.44
CA ALA A 188 12.68 -14.54 8.47
C ALA A 188 11.26 -14.31 7.92
N THR A 189 11.08 -13.26 7.12
CA THR A 189 9.78 -12.99 6.48
C THR A 189 9.41 -14.07 5.46
N HIS A 190 10.39 -14.62 4.74
CA HIS A 190 10.18 -15.70 3.79
C HIS A 190 9.69 -16.97 4.49
N ALA A 191 10.25 -17.30 5.66
CA ALA A 191 9.80 -18.43 6.47
C ALA A 191 8.33 -18.28 6.91
N GLU A 192 7.93 -17.09 7.38
CA GLU A 192 6.53 -16.79 7.74
C GLU A 192 5.59 -16.86 6.52
N MET A 193 6.00 -16.29 5.39
CA MET A 193 5.24 -16.36 4.15
C MET A 193 5.05 -17.80 3.66
N GLN A 194 6.07 -18.65 3.81
CA GLN A 194 5.98 -20.07 3.49
C GLN A 194 4.99 -20.81 4.40
N ALA A 195 4.95 -20.49 5.69
CA ALA A 195 3.94 -21.04 6.60
C ALA A 195 2.52 -20.62 6.20
N HIS A 196 2.31 -19.35 5.86
CA HIS A 196 1.03 -18.87 5.34
C HIS A 196 0.64 -19.53 4.01
N GLN A 197 1.60 -19.74 3.11
CA GLN A 197 1.40 -20.43 1.84
C GLN A 197 0.93 -21.87 2.05
N GLN A 198 1.57 -22.60 2.98
CA GLN A 198 1.19 -23.98 3.31
C GLN A 198 -0.21 -24.05 3.91
N ALA A 199 -0.54 -23.17 4.86
CA ALA A 199 -1.86 -23.11 5.47
C ALA A 199 -2.96 -22.78 4.44
N TYR A 200 -2.69 -21.85 3.52
CA TYR A 200 -3.60 -21.53 2.43
C TYR A 200 -3.79 -22.72 1.49
N THR A 201 -2.70 -23.36 1.08
CA THR A 201 -2.72 -24.52 0.18
C THR A 201 -3.52 -25.66 0.78
N GLN A 202 -3.29 -26.01 2.06
CA GLN A 202 -4.05 -27.07 2.74
C GLN A 202 -5.55 -26.78 2.77
N THR A 203 -5.93 -25.53 3.04
CA THR A 203 -7.34 -25.13 3.07
C THR A 203 -7.99 -25.18 1.69
N LYS A 204 -7.29 -24.70 0.65
CA LYS A 204 -7.84 -24.58 -0.70
C LYS A 204 -7.71 -25.84 -1.55
N GLN A 205 -6.85 -26.77 -1.18
CA GLN A 205 -6.67 -28.01 -1.93
C GLN A 205 -7.91 -28.91 -1.88
N ALA A 206 -8.61 -28.95 -0.73
CA ALA A 206 -9.88 -29.67 -0.61
C ALA A 206 -10.97 -29.04 -1.48
N GLU A 207 -11.11 -27.70 -1.43
CA GLU A 207 -12.05 -26.94 -2.25
C GLU A 207 -11.77 -27.12 -3.75
N LEU A 208 -10.50 -27.05 -4.17
CA LEU A 208 -10.09 -27.31 -5.55
C LEU A 208 -10.47 -28.73 -6.00
N ALA A 209 -10.21 -29.74 -5.17
CA ALA A 209 -10.53 -31.13 -5.49
C ALA A 209 -12.05 -31.34 -5.64
N GLU A 210 -12.86 -30.75 -4.77
CA GLU A 210 -14.32 -30.80 -4.85
C GLU A 210 -14.84 -30.14 -6.13
N GLN A 211 -14.35 -28.94 -6.46
CA GLN A 211 -14.74 -28.22 -7.67
C GLN A 211 -14.39 -29.00 -8.95
N LEU A 212 -13.19 -29.59 -9.01
CA LEU A 212 -12.77 -30.43 -10.14
C LEU A 212 -13.62 -31.70 -10.25
N ALA A 213 -13.95 -32.36 -9.14
CA ALA A 213 -14.82 -33.53 -9.15
C ALA A 213 -16.25 -33.20 -9.60
N ALA A 214 -16.79 -32.06 -9.17
CA ALA A 214 -18.10 -31.57 -9.60
C ALA A 214 -18.13 -31.26 -11.10
N LEU A 215 -17.04 -30.68 -11.64
CA LEU A 215 -16.89 -30.42 -13.06
C LEU A 215 -16.82 -31.69 -13.89
N GLU A 216 -16.03 -32.68 -13.47
CA GLU A 216 -15.95 -33.95 -14.19
C GLU A 216 -17.30 -34.68 -14.17
N ALA A 217 -18.04 -34.63 -13.06
CA ALA A 217 -19.39 -35.17 -12.97
C ALA A 217 -20.41 -34.42 -13.87
N LEU A 218 -20.25 -33.11 -14.04
CA LEU A 218 -21.08 -32.31 -14.95
C LEU A 218 -20.77 -32.63 -16.42
N LYS A 219 -19.49 -32.76 -16.76
CA LYS A 219 -19.00 -33.17 -18.08
C LYS A 219 -19.55 -34.54 -18.47
N GLY A 220 -19.46 -35.51 -17.56
CA GLY A 220 -20.02 -36.85 -17.74
C GLY A 220 -21.53 -36.82 -18.02
N ARG A 221 -22.30 -36.03 -17.26
CA ARG A 221 -23.74 -35.84 -17.51
C ARG A 221 -24.02 -35.26 -18.89
N GLN A 222 -23.23 -34.28 -19.34
CA GLN A 222 -23.42 -33.65 -20.65
C GLN A 222 -23.09 -34.60 -21.81
N ILE A 223 -22.06 -35.43 -21.67
CA ILE A 223 -21.71 -36.48 -22.64
C ILE A 223 -22.82 -37.54 -22.72
N SER A 224 -23.35 -37.98 -21.59
CA SER A 224 -24.48 -38.91 -21.54
C SER A 224 -25.72 -38.33 -22.22
N GLN A 225 -26.05 -37.07 -21.95
CA GLN A 225 -27.18 -36.39 -22.59
C GLN A 225 -27.00 -36.24 -24.10
N LEU A 226 -25.79 -35.92 -24.56
CA LEU A 226 -25.46 -35.88 -25.98
C LEU A 226 -25.69 -37.24 -26.65
N THR A 227 -25.28 -38.32 -25.98
CA THR A 227 -25.45 -39.70 -26.48
C THR A 227 -26.94 -40.05 -26.64
N LEU A 228 -27.76 -39.78 -25.61
CA LEU A 228 -29.22 -40.00 -25.67
C LEU A 228 -29.92 -39.18 -26.77
N GLN A 229 -29.48 -37.94 -27.01
CA GLN A 229 -30.03 -37.08 -28.08
C GLN A 229 -29.71 -37.61 -29.48
N LEU A 230 -28.55 -38.24 -29.65
CA LEU A 230 -28.13 -38.80 -30.94
C LEU A 230 -28.78 -40.17 -31.21
N GLU A 231 -28.96 -40.98 -30.17
CA GLU A 231 -29.69 -42.26 -30.24
C GLU A 231 -31.17 -42.07 -30.60
N SER A 232 -31.82 -41.04 -30.05
CA SER A 232 -33.22 -40.70 -30.34
C SER A 232 -33.45 -40.02 -31.70
N SER A 233 -32.39 -39.64 -32.42
CA SER A 233 -32.49 -38.98 -33.72
C SER A 233 -32.69 -39.99 -34.87
N GLY A 234 -33.55 -39.68 -35.85
CA GLY A 234 -33.75 -40.51 -37.05
C GLY A 234 -32.69 -40.37 -38.16
N GLN A 235 -31.59 -39.65 -37.90
CA GLN A 235 -30.56 -39.36 -38.90
C GLN A 235 -29.67 -40.57 -39.24
N ALA A 236 -29.05 -40.56 -40.42
CA ALA A 236 -28.10 -41.57 -40.85
C ALA A 236 -26.84 -41.62 -39.94
N GLU A 237 -26.29 -42.82 -39.72
CA GLU A 237 -25.19 -43.06 -38.77
C GLU A 237 -23.95 -42.21 -39.02
N HIS A 238 -23.54 -42.01 -40.27
CA HIS A 238 -22.37 -41.18 -40.61
C HIS A 238 -22.53 -39.72 -40.15
N PHE A 239 -23.73 -39.14 -40.29
CA PHE A 239 -24.00 -37.77 -39.84
C PHE A 239 -24.09 -37.67 -38.31
N LYS A 240 -24.60 -38.71 -37.65
CA LYS A 240 -24.60 -38.81 -36.17
C LYS A 240 -23.19 -38.88 -35.61
N ALA A 241 -22.32 -39.69 -36.22
CA ALA A 241 -20.93 -39.86 -35.78
C ALA A 241 -20.13 -38.55 -35.88
N ALA A 242 -20.18 -37.87 -37.04
CA ALA A 242 -19.49 -36.60 -37.24
C ALA A 242 -19.97 -35.51 -36.26
N ARG A 243 -21.29 -35.41 -36.05
CA ARG A 243 -21.89 -34.43 -35.12
C ARG A 243 -21.61 -34.76 -33.65
N LYS A 244 -21.51 -36.05 -33.30
CA LYS A 244 -21.07 -36.51 -31.97
C LYS A 244 -19.66 -36.03 -31.68
N GLU A 245 -18.75 -36.27 -32.62
CA GLU A 245 -17.34 -35.95 -32.47
C GLU A 245 -17.11 -34.43 -32.34
N GLU A 246 -17.73 -33.62 -33.22
CA GLU A 246 -17.64 -32.16 -33.15
C GLU A 246 -18.15 -31.62 -31.80
N ARG A 247 -19.27 -32.15 -31.32
CA ARG A 247 -19.90 -31.69 -30.09
C ARG A 247 -19.16 -32.17 -28.84
N LEU A 248 -18.59 -33.38 -28.87
CA LEU A 248 -17.73 -33.91 -27.82
C LEU A 248 -16.46 -33.07 -27.70
N GLN A 249 -15.78 -32.78 -28.82
CA GLN A 249 -14.60 -31.90 -28.82
C GLN A 249 -14.92 -30.50 -28.28
N ARG A 250 -16.11 -29.96 -28.60
CA ARG A 250 -16.56 -28.68 -28.05
C ARG A 250 -16.78 -28.75 -26.53
N ILE A 251 -17.42 -29.81 -26.04
CA ILE A 251 -17.61 -30.05 -24.59
C ILE A 251 -16.24 -30.14 -23.91
N GLU A 252 -15.34 -30.99 -24.40
CA GLU A 252 -14.00 -31.15 -23.85
C GLU A 252 -13.22 -29.83 -23.81
N ARG A 253 -13.29 -29.02 -24.88
CA ARG A 253 -12.62 -27.71 -24.91
C ARG A 253 -13.15 -26.79 -23.82
N VAL A 254 -14.48 -26.62 -23.72
CA VAL A 254 -15.09 -25.73 -22.73
C VAL A 254 -14.77 -26.17 -21.30
N PHE A 255 -14.83 -27.47 -21.03
CA PHE A 255 -14.52 -27.99 -19.70
C PHE A 255 -13.03 -27.86 -19.37
N ARG A 256 -12.14 -28.15 -20.31
CA ARG A 256 -10.70 -27.96 -20.12
C ARG A 256 -10.35 -26.50 -19.86
N ASP A 257 -10.95 -25.57 -20.60
CA ASP A 257 -10.73 -24.14 -20.41
C ASP A 257 -11.19 -23.71 -19.00
N TYR A 258 -12.32 -24.24 -18.53
CA TYR A 258 -12.84 -23.96 -17.20
C TYR A 258 -12.02 -24.63 -16.08
N GLU A 259 -11.60 -25.88 -16.24
CA GLU A 259 -10.69 -26.58 -15.31
C GLU A 259 -9.38 -25.81 -15.16
N THR A 260 -8.79 -25.35 -16.27
CA THR A 260 -7.57 -24.52 -16.27
C THR A 260 -7.82 -23.23 -15.50
N TRP A 261 -8.96 -22.56 -15.74
CA TRP A 261 -9.32 -21.35 -15.02
C TRP A 261 -9.48 -21.57 -13.51
N VAL A 262 -10.11 -22.67 -13.09
CA VAL A 262 -10.27 -23.03 -11.66
C VAL A 262 -8.91 -23.31 -11.03
N GLN A 263 -8.07 -24.09 -11.71
CA GLN A 263 -6.70 -24.39 -11.25
C GLN A 263 -5.88 -23.11 -11.10
N ASP A 264 -5.87 -22.24 -12.10
CA ASP A 264 -5.06 -21.00 -12.05
C ASP A 264 -5.57 -20.00 -11.01
N THR A 265 -6.87 -20.03 -10.70
CA THR A 265 -7.46 -19.14 -9.69
C THR A 265 -7.13 -19.60 -8.28
N LEU A 266 -7.17 -20.91 -8.02
CA LEU A 266 -6.97 -21.50 -6.69
C LEU A 266 -5.50 -21.87 -6.40
N THR A 267 -4.66 -22.00 -7.44
CA THR A 267 -3.23 -22.26 -7.29
C THR A 267 -2.45 -20.96 -7.12
N ILE A 268 -1.70 -20.89 -6.03
CA ILE A 268 -0.81 -19.77 -5.73
C ILE A 268 0.59 -19.98 -6.28
N GLU A 269 1.30 -18.89 -6.56
CA GLU A 269 2.69 -18.95 -6.99
C GLU A 269 3.63 -19.38 -5.85
N PRO A 270 4.75 -20.08 -6.17
CA PRO A 270 5.65 -20.61 -5.15
C PRO A 270 6.49 -19.54 -4.47
N VAL A 271 6.81 -18.43 -5.15
CA VAL A 271 7.75 -17.42 -4.68
C VAL A 271 7.00 -16.19 -4.16
N PRO A 272 7.10 -15.86 -2.87
CA PRO A 272 6.53 -14.61 -2.35
C PRO A 272 7.32 -13.41 -2.84
N PHE A 273 6.62 -12.35 -3.22
CA PHE A 273 7.20 -11.03 -3.38
C PHE A 273 7.31 -10.38 -1.98
N ILE A 274 8.54 -10.12 -1.53
CA ILE A 274 8.82 -9.54 -0.21
C ILE A 274 9.49 -8.18 -0.41
N GLN A 275 8.97 -7.16 0.26
CA GLN A 275 9.48 -5.80 0.17
C GLN A 275 9.57 -5.16 1.55
N ILE A 276 10.75 -4.61 1.88
CA ILE A 276 10.92 -3.75 3.06
C ILE A 276 10.31 -2.38 2.71
N ILE A 277 9.32 -1.97 3.51
CA ILE A 277 8.58 -0.72 3.33
C ILE A 277 9.23 0.42 4.12
N ALA A 278 9.67 0.14 5.34
CA ALA A 278 10.32 1.12 6.21
C ALA A 278 11.15 0.41 7.29
N VAL A 279 12.07 1.13 7.90
CA VAL A 279 12.81 0.69 9.09
C VAL A 279 12.59 1.72 10.19
N LEU A 280 12.28 1.26 11.39
CA LEU A 280 12.13 2.10 12.57
C LEU A 280 13.29 1.78 13.52
N THR A 281 13.97 2.82 13.98
CA THR A 281 15.07 2.73 14.95
C THR A 281 14.97 3.87 15.94
N ARG A 282 15.77 3.83 17.01
CA ARG A 282 15.76 4.84 18.07
C ARG A 282 16.96 5.76 17.92
N GLU A 283 16.76 7.08 18.10
CA GLU A 283 17.81 8.10 17.87
C GLU A 283 19.12 7.87 18.67
N ASN A 284 19.06 7.19 19.83
CA ASN A 284 20.21 7.05 20.75
C ASN A 284 21.05 5.77 20.57
N ASP A 285 20.85 4.99 19.50
CA ASP A 285 21.43 3.65 19.41
C ASP A 285 22.91 3.57 18.98
N GLU A 286 23.59 4.68 18.65
CA GLU A 286 25.06 4.78 18.71
C GLU A 286 25.53 6.18 18.28
N THR A 287 25.89 7.03 19.25
CA THR A 287 26.91 8.05 19.01
C THR A 287 28.00 7.83 20.06
N PRO A 288 29.18 7.30 19.72
CA PRO A 288 30.31 7.43 20.62
C PRO A 288 30.55 8.94 20.78
N ALA A 289 30.48 9.43 22.01
CA ALA A 289 30.81 10.79 22.36
C ALA A 289 32.21 11.12 21.80
N GLN A 290 32.27 11.83 20.68
CA GLN A 290 33.51 12.39 20.19
C GLN A 290 33.91 13.47 21.18
N GLY A 291 35.03 13.22 21.86
CA GLY A 291 35.53 14.01 22.97
C GLY A 291 35.70 15.48 22.62
N THR A 292 35.33 16.31 23.58
CA THR A 292 35.72 17.72 23.68
C THR A 292 37.25 17.84 23.56
N PRO A 293 37.80 18.58 22.59
CA PRO A 293 39.18 19.01 22.71
C PRO A 293 39.25 20.12 23.76
N ALA A 294 40.20 19.98 24.67
CA ALA A 294 40.58 20.95 25.68
C ALA A 294 41.09 22.27 25.06
#